data_AF-A0A8H3EFN6-F1
#
_entry.id   AF-A0A8H3EFN6-F1
#
_cell.length_a   1.000
_cell.length_b   1.000
_cell.length_c   1.000
_cell.angle_alpha   90.00
_cell.angle_beta   90.00
_cell.angle_gamma   90.00
#
_symmetry.space_group_name_H-M   'P 1'
#
loop_
_entity.id
_entity.type
_entity.pdbx_description
1 polymer ?
#
loop_
_entity_poly.entity_id
_entity_poly.type
_entity_poly.pdbx_seq_one_letter_code
_entity_poly.pdbx_strand_id
1 'polypeptide(L)'
;MNHERKHGIESKRRTARATESLARFEEMRVGSKEGTRGCIQAKISIDNANKALRDPVIYRCNLQPHHRTGNTWRAYLTYDFCAPILDSIEGVTHAFRTNEYRDRSLQFVWFQRTLGLGQVEIFDFARMNFIRTVLSKRKLATIVDNGAVWDWNDPRMPTLQGIRRRGMTIDALREFIMKQGPSQNIINQDWTQIWAINKKHIDPLAPRHTAVTKNGIGEVIIKSGLGMAYTEDKPKHNKNPELGIKKVVYGKKIWIDQEDAKSLPKDE
;
A
#
# COMPACT_ATOMS: atom_id res chain seq x y z
N MET A 1 -14.74 30.59 1.34
CA MET A 1 -14.05 29.80 0.30
C MET A 1 -14.69 28.45 -0.01
N ASN A 2 -14.70 27.46 0.90
CA ASN A 2 -15.23 26.13 0.55
C ASN A 2 -16.74 26.13 0.26
N HIS A 3 -17.51 26.90 1.04
CA HIS A 3 -18.93 27.14 0.79
C HIS A 3 -19.16 27.75 -0.61
N GLU A 4 -18.46 28.84 -0.92
CA GLU A 4 -18.56 29.54 -2.22
C GLU A 4 -18.30 28.58 -3.39
N ARG A 5 -17.21 27.81 -3.36
CA ARG A 5 -16.89 26.82 -4.41
C ARG A 5 -17.95 25.72 -4.52
N LYS A 6 -18.50 25.24 -3.40
CA LYS A 6 -19.55 24.21 -3.40
C LYS A 6 -20.84 24.70 -4.06
N HIS A 7 -21.16 25.99 -3.91
CA HIS A 7 -22.39 26.60 -4.41
C HIS A 7 -22.21 27.41 -5.70
N GLY A 8 -21.01 27.43 -6.29
CA GLY A 8 -20.77 28.17 -7.52
C GLY A 8 -20.85 29.69 -7.34
N ILE A 9 -20.39 30.18 -6.19
CA ILE A 9 -20.35 31.61 -5.87
C ILE A 9 -18.94 32.11 -6.14
N GLU A 10 -18.84 33.21 -6.90
CA GLU A 10 -17.57 33.85 -7.22
C GLU A 10 -16.87 34.36 -5.95
N SER A 11 -15.55 34.14 -5.85
CA SER A 11 -14.77 34.78 -4.79
C SER A 11 -14.69 36.28 -5.02
N LYS A 12 -14.85 37.08 -3.95
CA LYS A 12 -14.71 38.56 -3.99
C LYS A 12 -13.41 39.06 -4.64
N ARG A 13 -12.36 38.23 -4.68
CA ARG A 13 -11.03 38.57 -5.24
C ARG A 13 -10.78 37.94 -6.62
N ARG A 14 -11.77 37.29 -7.25
CA ARG A 14 -11.59 36.60 -8.53
C ARG A 14 -11.26 37.58 -9.67
N THR A 15 -11.83 38.77 -9.65
CA THR A 15 -11.59 39.82 -10.66
C THR A 15 -10.37 40.70 -10.36
N ALA A 16 -9.57 40.36 -9.35
CA ALA A 16 -8.34 41.09 -9.02
C ALA A 16 -7.37 41.14 -10.21
N ARG A 17 -6.64 42.26 -10.33
CA ARG A 17 -5.64 42.44 -11.37
C ARG A 17 -4.46 41.49 -11.15
N ALA A 18 -3.73 41.18 -12.22
CA ALA A 18 -2.55 40.32 -12.16
C ALA A 18 -1.49 40.87 -11.20
N THR A 19 -1.26 42.19 -11.21
CA THR A 19 -0.32 42.88 -10.32
C THR A 19 -0.67 42.72 -8.84
N GLU A 20 -1.95 42.86 -8.48
CA GLU A 20 -2.44 42.65 -7.11
C GLU A 20 -2.29 41.19 -6.67
N SER A 21 -2.53 40.25 -7.60
CA SER A 21 -2.39 38.81 -7.33
C SER A 21 -0.92 38.42 -7.11
N LEU A 22 -0.01 38.99 -7.90
CA LEU A 22 1.44 38.78 -7.75
C LEU A 22 1.96 39.35 -6.43
N ALA A 23 1.55 40.56 -6.05
CA ALA A 23 1.93 41.15 -4.76
C ALA A 23 1.50 40.25 -3.58
N ARG A 24 0.26 39.71 -3.63
CA ARG A 24 -0.21 38.76 -2.60
C ARG A 24 0.54 37.43 -2.63
N PHE A 25 0.96 36.97 -3.79
CA PHE A 25 1.77 35.76 -3.89
C PHE A 25 3.16 35.96 -3.28
N GLU A 26 3.74 37.16 -3.42
CA GLU A 26 5.01 37.50 -2.77
C GLU A 26 4.90 37.47 -1.24
N GLU A 27 3.80 37.99 -0.69
CA GLU A 27 3.48 37.85 0.74
C GLU A 27 3.38 36.38 1.18
N MET A 28 2.83 35.50 0.34
CA MET A 28 2.81 34.05 0.59
C MET A 28 4.23 33.43 0.54
N ARG A 29 5.08 33.92 -0.36
CA ARG A 29 6.46 33.43 -0.55
C ARG A 29 7.34 33.71 0.66
N VAL A 30 7.20 34.90 1.26
CA VAL A 30 7.91 35.26 2.50
C VAL A 30 7.22 34.76 3.77
N GLY A 31 6.00 34.23 3.65
CA GLY A 31 5.24 33.68 4.77
C GLY A 31 4.71 34.75 5.74
N SER A 32 4.35 35.93 5.24
CA SER A 32 3.84 37.01 6.08
C SER A 32 2.48 36.68 6.69
N LYS A 33 2.05 37.47 7.69
CA LYS A 33 0.72 37.33 8.29
C LYS A 33 -0.41 37.40 7.25
N GLU A 34 -0.30 38.26 6.23
CA GLU A 34 -1.31 38.32 5.17
C GLU A 34 -1.18 37.13 4.19
N GLY A 35 0.05 36.72 3.85
CA GLY A 35 0.29 35.56 3.00
C GLY A 35 -0.31 34.26 3.55
N THR A 36 -0.18 34.03 4.86
CA THR A 36 -0.71 32.82 5.53
C THR A 36 -2.24 32.72 5.54
N ARG A 37 -2.96 33.83 5.35
CA ARG A 37 -4.44 33.86 5.35
C ARG A 37 -5.05 33.45 4.02
N GLY A 38 -4.24 33.39 2.97
CA GLY A 38 -4.67 33.23 1.58
C GLY A 38 -4.25 31.94 0.91
N CYS A 39 -4.68 31.82 -0.34
CA CYS A 39 -4.22 30.82 -1.28
C CYS A 39 -4.31 31.39 -2.70
N ILE A 40 -3.54 30.84 -3.64
CA ILE A 40 -3.71 31.15 -5.06
C ILE A 40 -4.62 30.10 -5.68
N GLN A 41 -5.58 30.54 -6.49
CA GLN A 41 -6.49 29.68 -7.25
C GLN A 41 -6.25 29.87 -8.75
N ALA A 42 -6.37 28.78 -9.51
CA ALA A 42 -6.52 28.88 -10.94
C ALA A 42 -7.88 29.49 -11.27
N LYS A 43 -7.95 30.39 -12.24
CA LYS A 43 -9.19 30.98 -12.72
C LYS A 43 -9.69 30.16 -13.91
N ILE A 44 -10.61 29.23 -13.66
CA ILE A 44 -11.12 28.27 -14.66
C ILE A 44 -12.62 28.53 -14.88
N SER A 45 -13.45 28.24 -13.89
CA SER A 45 -14.89 28.37 -13.92
C SER A 45 -15.40 28.48 -12.49
N ILE A 46 -16.52 29.18 -12.28
CA ILE A 46 -17.11 29.36 -10.96
C ILE A 46 -18.10 28.22 -10.67
N ASP A 47 -18.87 27.80 -11.68
CA ASP A 47 -20.10 27.02 -11.55
C ASP A 47 -20.08 25.68 -12.31
N ASN A 48 -18.96 25.30 -12.93
CA ASN A 48 -18.81 24.05 -13.68
C ASN A 48 -19.43 22.84 -12.93
N ALA A 49 -20.17 21.98 -13.64
CA ALA A 49 -20.76 20.78 -13.03
C ALA A 49 -19.70 19.90 -12.34
N ASN A 50 -18.50 19.80 -12.93
CA ASN A 50 -17.34 19.20 -12.28
C ASN A 50 -16.72 20.19 -11.28
N LYS A 51 -16.90 19.90 -9.99
CA LYS A 51 -16.40 20.72 -8.88
C LYS A 51 -14.87 20.84 -8.84
N ALA A 52 -14.12 19.92 -9.45
CA ALA A 52 -12.66 20.02 -9.54
C ALA A 52 -12.20 21.22 -10.39
N LEU A 53 -13.00 21.59 -11.40
CA LEU A 53 -12.75 22.74 -12.27
C LEU A 53 -13.21 24.07 -11.67
N ARG A 54 -13.87 24.06 -10.50
CA ARG A 54 -14.32 25.29 -9.85
C ARG A 54 -13.18 25.97 -9.13
N ASP A 55 -12.49 26.86 -9.84
CA ASP A 55 -11.32 27.64 -9.39
C ASP A 55 -10.46 26.92 -8.34
N PRO A 56 -9.76 25.84 -8.74
CA PRO A 56 -9.01 25.01 -7.81
C PRO A 56 -7.82 25.76 -7.23
N VAL A 57 -7.53 25.47 -5.96
CA VAL A 57 -6.35 26.02 -5.26
C VAL A 57 -5.09 25.40 -5.85
N ILE A 58 -4.13 26.25 -6.24
CA ILE A 58 -2.85 25.85 -6.83
C ILE A 58 -1.66 26.09 -5.89
N TYR A 59 -1.75 27.06 -4.97
CA TYR A 59 -0.75 27.30 -3.93
C TYR A 59 -1.37 27.50 -2.56
N ARG A 60 -0.68 27.03 -1.52
CA ARG A 60 -0.99 27.30 -0.11
C ARG A 60 0.26 27.75 0.63
N CYS A 61 0.09 28.63 1.61
CA CYS A 61 1.18 28.98 2.51
C CYS A 61 1.27 27.93 3.64
N ASN A 62 2.47 27.46 3.95
CA ASN A 62 2.78 26.60 5.09
C ASN A 62 4.13 27.02 5.68
N LEU A 63 4.16 27.30 6.98
CA LEU A 63 5.37 27.73 7.68
C LEU A 63 6.20 26.55 8.20
N GLN A 64 5.66 25.33 8.15
CA GLN A 64 6.40 24.15 8.58
C GLN A 64 7.58 23.87 7.64
N PRO A 65 8.80 23.63 8.17
CA PRO A 65 9.95 23.28 7.35
C PRO A 65 9.68 22.02 6.51
N HIS A 66 10.09 22.05 5.25
CA HIS A 66 10.02 20.89 4.37
C HIS A 66 11.21 19.97 4.63
N HIS A 67 10.98 18.65 4.70
CA HIS A 67 12.01 17.68 5.05
C HIS A 67 13.24 17.67 4.11
N ARG A 68 13.12 18.10 2.85
CA ARG A 68 14.25 18.21 1.88
C ARG A 68 14.81 19.61 1.69
N THR A 69 13.96 20.62 1.78
CA THR A 69 14.28 22.01 1.41
C THR A 69 14.23 22.95 2.61
N GLY A 70 14.09 22.41 3.82
CA GLY A 70 14.07 23.16 5.06
C GLY A 70 13.09 24.34 5.00
N ASN A 71 13.62 25.53 5.25
CA ASN A 71 12.87 26.78 5.30
C ASN A 71 12.90 27.59 4.00
N THR A 72 13.43 27.04 2.90
CA THR A 72 13.59 27.78 1.62
C THR A 72 12.26 28.27 1.05
N TRP A 73 11.19 27.51 1.24
CA TRP A 73 9.87 27.82 0.68
C TRP A 73 8.83 27.98 1.78
N ARG A 74 7.93 28.95 1.64
CA ARG A 74 6.73 29.11 2.48
C ARG A 74 5.43 28.95 1.70
N ALA A 75 5.48 28.97 0.38
CA ALA A 75 4.35 28.70 -0.51
C ALA A 75 4.58 27.37 -1.23
N TYR A 76 3.61 26.46 -1.13
CA TYR A 76 3.68 25.11 -1.68
C TYR A 76 2.56 24.86 -2.67
N LEU A 77 2.93 24.17 -3.74
CA LEU A 77 2.02 23.70 -4.79
C LEU A 77 1.03 22.68 -4.23
N THR A 78 -0.19 22.66 -4.75
CA THR A 78 -1.10 21.53 -4.53
C THR A 78 -0.78 20.38 -5.48
N TYR A 79 -1.17 19.16 -5.10
CA TYR A 79 -0.98 17.96 -5.93
C TYR A 79 -1.54 18.15 -7.35
N ASP A 80 -2.76 18.67 -7.47
CA ASP A 80 -3.46 18.81 -8.76
C ASP A 80 -2.74 19.75 -9.73
N PHE A 81 -2.00 20.73 -9.20
CA PHE A 81 -1.22 21.67 -10.01
C PHE A 81 0.21 21.16 -10.27
N CYS A 82 0.82 20.50 -9.29
CA CYS A 82 2.17 19.97 -9.41
C CYS A 82 2.28 18.77 -10.35
N ALA A 83 1.30 17.86 -10.31
CA ALA A 83 1.31 16.62 -11.10
C ALA A 83 1.48 16.85 -12.62
N PRO A 84 0.70 17.72 -13.31
CA PRO A 84 0.85 17.89 -14.76
C PRO A 84 2.18 18.51 -15.15
N ILE A 85 2.73 19.37 -14.30
CA ILE A 85 4.03 20.01 -14.52
C ILE A 85 5.13 18.96 -14.42
N LEU A 86 5.13 18.15 -13.35
CA LEU A 86 6.13 17.10 -13.15
C LEU A 86 6.07 16.04 -14.25
N ASP A 87 4.87 15.51 -14.54
CA ASP A 87 4.70 14.49 -15.57
C ASP A 87 5.22 14.99 -16.93
N SER A 88 4.97 16.25 -17.27
CA SER A 88 5.49 16.84 -18.51
C SER A 88 7.00 17.04 -18.50
N ILE A 89 7.59 17.52 -17.39
CA ILE A 89 9.05 17.76 -17.29
C ILE A 89 9.81 16.45 -17.34
N GLU A 90 9.28 15.40 -16.73
CA GLU A 90 9.88 14.06 -16.70
C GLU A 90 9.63 13.26 -17.99
N GLY A 91 8.87 13.80 -18.94
CA GLY A 91 8.58 13.14 -20.22
C GLY A 91 7.64 11.94 -20.09
N VAL A 92 6.77 11.92 -19.07
CA VAL A 92 5.75 10.88 -18.89
C VAL A 92 4.80 10.93 -20.08
N THR A 93 4.56 9.78 -20.70
CA THR A 93 3.60 9.66 -21.80
C THR A 93 2.22 9.22 -21.29
N HIS A 94 2.19 8.27 -20.35
CA HIS A 94 0.98 7.66 -19.80
C HIS A 94 1.02 7.71 -18.26
N ALA A 95 0.15 8.50 -17.66
CA ALA A 95 0.01 8.62 -16.22
C ALA A 95 -1.08 7.67 -15.70
N PHE A 96 -0.68 6.57 -15.07
CA PHE A 96 -1.60 5.61 -14.47
C PHE A 96 -2.02 6.08 -13.06
N ARG A 97 -3.33 6.25 -12.83
CA ARG A 97 -3.88 6.76 -11.57
C ARG A 97 -5.07 5.96 -11.09
N THR A 98 -5.38 6.03 -9.81
CA THR A 98 -6.58 5.38 -9.31
C THR A 98 -7.84 6.19 -9.62
N ASN A 99 -8.98 5.52 -9.76
CA ASN A 99 -10.27 6.13 -10.10
C ASN A 99 -10.69 7.28 -9.15
N GLU A 100 -10.18 7.34 -7.92
CA GLU A 100 -10.46 8.46 -7.00
C GLU A 100 -10.03 9.84 -7.54
N TYR A 101 -9.17 9.87 -8.56
CA TYR A 101 -8.72 11.11 -9.22
C TYR A 101 -9.43 11.40 -10.53
N ARG A 102 -10.41 10.59 -10.96
CA ARG A 102 -11.09 10.71 -12.25
C ARG A 102 -11.67 12.12 -12.51
N ASP A 103 -12.32 12.70 -11.51
CA ASP A 103 -12.88 14.06 -11.62
C ASP A 103 -11.80 15.13 -11.89
N ARG A 104 -10.55 14.85 -11.56
CA ARG A 104 -9.41 15.77 -11.74
C ARG A 104 -8.71 15.62 -13.08
N SER A 105 -9.07 14.62 -13.89
CA SER A 105 -8.45 14.42 -15.21
C SER A 105 -8.66 15.62 -16.13
N LEU A 106 -9.87 16.22 -16.13
CA LEU A 106 -10.13 17.43 -16.92
C LEU A 106 -9.31 18.63 -16.42
N GLN A 107 -9.12 18.74 -15.11
CA GLN A 107 -8.29 19.78 -14.50
C GLN A 107 -6.82 19.62 -14.91
N PHE A 108 -6.33 18.39 -14.93
CA PHE A 108 -4.98 18.05 -15.37
C PHE A 108 -4.72 18.43 -16.83
N VAL A 109 -5.66 18.11 -17.73
CA VAL A 109 -5.59 18.49 -19.15
C VAL A 109 -5.66 20.02 -19.32
N TRP A 110 -6.48 20.70 -18.51
CA TRP A 110 -6.55 22.17 -18.52
C TRP A 110 -5.19 22.78 -18.21
N PHE A 111 -4.51 22.33 -17.16
CA PHE A 111 -3.17 22.83 -16.82
C PHE A 111 -2.15 22.59 -17.94
N GLN A 112 -2.17 21.42 -18.57
CA GLN A 112 -1.27 21.13 -19.70
C GLN A 112 -1.46 22.13 -20.84
N ARG A 113 -2.71 22.38 -21.24
CA ARG A 113 -3.03 23.32 -22.32
C ARG A 113 -2.67 24.76 -21.95
N THR A 114 -3.05 25.19 -20.74
CA THR A 114 -2.83 26.58 -20.29
C THR A 114 -1.36 26.92 -20.12
N LEU A 115 -0.53 25.97 -19.71
CA LEU A 115 0.89 26.18 -19.50
C LEU A 115 1.76 25.76 -20.71
N GLY A 116 1.16 25.23 -21.79
CA GLY A 116 1.90 24.75 -22.96
C GLY A 116 2.79 23.54 -22.66
N LEU A 117 2.34 22.65 -21.78
CA LEU A 117 3.08 21.45 -21.37
C LEU A 117 2.92 20.32 -22.40
N GLY A 118 3.84 19.34 -22.34
CA GLY A 118 3.75 18.11 -23.10
C GLY A 118 2.48 17.33 -22.76
N GLN A 119 1.88 16.70 -23.77
CA GLN A 119 0.61 16.01 -23.62
C GLN A 119 0.79 14.63 -22.98
N VAL A 120 0.35 14.49 -21.73
CA VAL A 120 0.35 13.26 -20.94
C VAL A 120 -1.07 12.71 -20.87
N GLU A 121 -1.24 11.46 -21.29
CA GLU A 121 -2.51 10.76 -21.24
C GLU A 121 -2.74 10.12 -19.87
N ILE A 122 -3.95 10.25 -19.32
CA ILE A 122 -4.31 9.65 -18.03
C ILE A 122 -5.04 8.34 -18.27
N PHE A 123 -4.53 7.27 -17.66
CA PHE A 123 -5.20 5.96 -17.58
C PHE A 123 -5.62 5.72 -16.14
N ASP A 124 -6.92 5.58 -15.90
CA ASP A 124 -7.42 5.32 -14.56
C ASP A 124 -7.78 3.84 -14.33
N PHE A 125 -7.51 3.38 -13.11
CA PHE A 125 -7.80 2.02 -12.68
C PHE A 125 -8.36 2.00 -11.26
N ALA A 126 -9.14 0.99 -10.92
CA ALA A 126 -9.61 0.79 -9.57
C ALA A 126 -8.46 0.36 -8.67
N ARG A 127 -8.37 0.96 -7.49
CA ARG A 127 -7.48 0.47 -6.43
C ARG A 127 -7.83 -0.97 -6.05
N MET A 128 -6.80 -1.71 -5.66
CA MET A 128 -6.98 -3.02 -5.05
C MET A 128 -7.55 -2.89 -3.64
N ASN A 129 -8.53 -3.72 -3.31
CA ASN A 129 -9.09 -3.87 -1.98
C ASN A 129 -9.14 -5.35 -1.60
N PHE A 130 -9.10 -5.64 -0.31
CA PHE A 130 -9.21 -7.00 0.21
C PHE A 130 -10.36 -7.12 1.19
N ILE A 131 -11.06 -8.25 1.14
CA ILE A 131 -12.11 -8.59 2.10
C ILE A 131 -11.50 -8.66 3.50
N ARG A 132 -12.24 -8.19 4.52
CA ARG A 132 -11.82 -8.16 5.94
C ARG A 132 -10.49 -7.43 6.20
N THR A 133 -10.12 -6.50 5.33
CA THR A 133 -8.84 -5.78 5.41
C THR A 133 -9.04 -4.29 5.21
N VAL A 134 -8.35 -3.47 5.99
CA VAL A 134 -8.30 -2.02 5.78
C VAL A 134 -6.97 -1.63 5.17
N LEU A 135 -6.99 -0.74 4.16
CA LEU A 135 -5.78 -0.28 3.47
C LEU A 135 -5.51 1.22 3.67
N SER A 136 -6.41 1.95 4.33
CA SER A 136 -6.21 3.37 4.58
C SER A 136 -5.13 3.58 5.63
N LYS A 137 -4.12 4.42 5.33
CA LYS A 137 -3.03 4.77 6.25
C LYS A 137 -3.54 5.18 7.64
N ARG A 138 -4.61 5.98 7.72
CA ARG A 138 -5.20 6.42 8.99
C ARG A 138 -5.67 5.24 9.85
N LYS A 139 -6.46 4.31 9.28
CA LYS A 139 -6.94 3.13 10.04
C LYS A 139 -5.78 2.19 10.41
N LEU A 140 -4.80 2.02 9.52
CA LEU A 140 -3.61 1.21 9.82
C LEU A 140 -2.78 1.82 10.94
N ALA A 141 -2.60 3.15 10.94
CA ALA A 141 -1.95 3.85 12.05
C ALA A 141 -2.70 3.61 13.37
N THR A 142 -4.04 3.75 13.39
CA THR A 142 -4.82 3.43 14.59
C THR A 142 -4.62 2.00 15.10
N ILE A 143 -4.44 1.01 14.22
CA ILE A 143 -4.17 -0.38 14.62
C ILE A 143 -2.80 -0.51 15.30
N VAL A 144 -1.79 0.19 14.79
CA VAL A 144 -0.44 0.23 15.36
C VAL A 144 -0.43 1.01 16.67
N ASP A 145 -1.01 2.20 16.69
CA ASP A 145 -1.05 3.11 17.84
C ASP A 145 -1.79 2.49 19.04
N ASN A 146 -2.81 1.67 18.78
CA ASN A 146 -3.55 0.94 19.82
C ASN A 146 -2.86 -0.35 20.28
N GLY A 147 -1.70 -0.71 19.72
CA GLY A 147 -0.94 -1.91 20.10
C GLY A 147 -1.59 -3.24 19.71
N ALA A 148 -2.60 -3.25 18.83
CA ALA A 148 -3.23 -4.49 18.35
C ALA A 148 -2.26 -5.33 17.50
N VAL A 149 -1.27 -4.67 16.90
CA VAL A 149 -0.10 -5.23 16.22
C VAL A 149 1.15 -4.62 16.83
N TRP A 150 2.30 -5.29 16.68
CA TRP A 150 3.53 -4.77 17.30
C TRP A 150 4.15 -3.60 16.53
N ASP A 151 3.99 -3.54 15.20
CA ASP A 151 4.52 -2.48 14.33
C ASP A 151 3.95 -2.61 12.90
N TRP A 152 4.31 -1.71 11.99
CA TRP A 152 3.97 -1.71 10.56
C TRP A 152 4.45 -2.96 9.81
N ASN A 153 5.46 -3.67 10.32
CA ASN A 153 5.99 -4.90 9.73
C ASN A 153 5.39 -6.19 10.32
N ASP A 154 4.37 -6.08 11.17
CA ASP A 154 3.68 -7.25 11.74
C ASP A 154 3.09 -8.14 10.63
N PRO A 155 3.25 -9.49 10.66
CA PRO A 155 2.71 -10.44 9.69
C PRO A 155 1.20 -10.34 9.45
N ARG A 156 0.45 -9.77 10.41
CA ARG A 156 -0.99 -9.55 10.29
C ARG A 156 -1.33 -8.27 9.52
N MET A 157 -0.37 -7.35 9.36
CA MET A 157 -0.56 -6.10 8.64
C MET A 157 -0.55 -6.33 7.12
N PRO A 158 -1.46 -5.68 6.36
CA PRO A 158 -1.49 -5.78 4.90
C PRO A 158 -0.45 -4.88 4.23
N THR A 159 0.65 -4.58 4.91
CA THR A 159 1.79 -3.84 4.37
C THR A 159 2.69 -4.79 3.59
N LEU A 160 3.45 -4.27 2.63
CA LEU A 160 4.45 -5.09 1.93
C LEU A 160 5.44 -5.73 2.91
N GLN A 161 5.87 -5.00 3.94
CA GLN A 161 6.76 -5.51 4.98
C GLN A 161 6.10 -6.60 5.83
N GLY A 162 4.84 -6.43 6.22
CA GLY A 162 4.08 -7.41 6.99
C GLY A 162 3.90 -8.72 6.23
N ILE A 163 3.43 -8.67 4.98
CA ILE A 163 3.24 -9.88 4.18
C ILE A 163 4.57 -10.56 3.82
N ARG A 164 5.65 -9.77 3.59
CA ARG A 164 7.02 -10.30 3.45
C ARG A 164 7.44 -11.08 4.67
N ARG A 165 7.28 -10.49 5.86
CA ARG A 165 7.63 -11.11 7.14
C ARG A 165 6.79 -12.36 7.42
N ARG A 166 5.54 -12.38 6.96
CA ARG A 166 4.67 -13.57 7.02
C ARG A 166 5.13 -14.72 6.10
N GLY A 167 5.98 -14.46 5.13
CA GLY A 167 6.50 -15.47 4.19
C GLY A 167 5.97 -15.35 2.76
N MET A 168 5.45 -14.19 2.34
CA MET A 168 5.17 -13.94 0.92
C MET A 168 6.49 -13.96 0.11
N THR A 169 6.53 -14.52 -1.09
CA THR A 169 7.67 -14.50 -2.05
C THR A 169 7.45 -13.43 -3.13
N ILE A 170 8.51 -12.78 -3.61
CA ILE A 170 8.36 -11.59 -4.49
C ILE A 170 7.70 -12.02 -5.79
N ASP A 171 8.09 -13.18 -6.29
CA ASP A 171 7.59 -13.73 -7.55
C ASP A 171 6.11 -14.07 -7.47
N ALA A 172 5.64 -14.67 -6.37
CA ALA A 172 4.22 -14.89 -6.14
C ALA A 172 3.42 -13.59 -6.06
N LEU A 173 3.96 -12.56 -5.40
CA LEU A 173 3.31 -11.25 -5.31
C LEU A 173 3.20 -10.61 -6.70
N ARG A 174 4.28 -10.63 -7.49
CA ARG A 174 4.28 -10.13 -8.87
C ARG A 174 3.29 -10.88 -9.75
N GLU A 175 3.31 -12.21 -9.70
CA GLU A 175 2.36 -13.04 -10.45
C GLU A 175 0.91 -12.70 -10.09
N PHE A 176 0.61 -12.53 -8.79
CA PHE A 176 -0.72 -12.12 -8.35
C PHE A 176 -1.13 -10.76 -8.93
N ILE A 177 -0.26 -9.74 -8.87
CA ILE A 177 -0.56 -8.42 -9.45
C ILE A 177 -0.78 -8.50 -10.96
N MET A 178 0.08 -9.23 -11.67
CA MET A 178 -0.02 -9.39 -13.13
C MET A 178 -1.29 -10.13 -13.56
N LYS A 179 -1.73 -11.14 -12.79
CA LYS A 179 -2.97 -11.87 -13.06
C LYS A 179 -4.22 -11.02 -12.91
N GLN A 180 -4.21 -10.07 -11.97
CA GLN A 180 -5.36 -9.20 -11.78
C GLN A 180 -5.44 -8.12 -12.86
N GLY A 181 -4.29 -7.57 -13.26
CA GLY A 181 -4.21 -6.51 -14.25
C GLY A 181 -4.91 -5.20 -13.83
N PRO A 182 -4.78 -4.13 -14.63
CA PRO A 182 -5.53 -2.91 -14.42
C PRO A 182 -6.97 -3.08 -14.90
N SER A 183 -7.94 -2.78 -14.03
CA SER A 183 -9.36 -2.73 -14.37
C SER A 183 -9.99 -1.50 -13.72
N GLN A 184 -10.99 -0.90 -14.35
CA GLN A 184 -11.77 0.18 -13.72
C GLN A 184 -12.80 -0.34 -12.71
N ASN A 185 -13.03 -1.67 -12.66
CA ASN A 185 -13.99 -2.26 -11.74
C ASN A 185 -13.42 -2.34 -10.32
N ILE A 186 -14.20 -1.87 -9.34
CA ILE A 186 -13.84 -2.00 -7.93
C ILE A 186 -14.11 -3.43 -7.49
N ILE A 187 -13.04 -4.18 -7.23
CA ILE A 187 -13.12 -5.58 -6.80
C ILE A 187 -12.49 -5.73 -5.42
N ASN A 188 -13.16 -6.48 -4.54
CA ASN A 188 -12.63 -6.90 -3.26
C ASN A 188 -12.06 -8.32 -3.38
N GLN A 189 -10.74 -8.43 -3.27
CA GLN A 189 -10.01 -9.68 -3.42
C GLN A 189 -10.01 -10.47 -2.10
N ASP A 190 -9.94 -11.80 -2.22
CA ASP A 190 -9.74 -12.68 -1.07
C ASP A 190 -8.27 -13.07 -0.92
N TRP A 191 -7.77 -13.08 0.32
CA TRP A 191 -6.38 -13.42 0.62
C TRP A 191 -6.01 -14.86 0.24
N THR A 192 -6.98 -15.77 0.16
CA THR A 192 -6.76 -17.18 -0.18
C THR A 192 -6.08 -17.32 -1.54
N GLN A 193 -6.44 -16.48 -2.52
CA GLN A 193 -5.88 -16.56 -3.87
C GLN A 193 -4.38 -16.24 -3.89
N ILE A 194 -3.97 -15.12 -3.27
CA ILE A 194 -2.57 -14.73 -3.22
C ILE A 194 -1.73 -15.73 -2.40
N TRP A 195 -2.26 -16.28 -1.31
CA TRP A 195 -1.56 -17.31 -0.54
C TRP A 195 -1.49 -18.65 -1.26
N ALA A 196 -2.50 -19.00 -2.07
CA ALA A 196 -2.45 -20.19 -2.93
C ALA A 196 -1.37 -20.05 -4.03
N ILE A 197 -1.24 -18.88 -4.64
CA ILE A 197 -0.14 -18.58 -5.56
C ILE A 197 1.19 -18.69 -4.82
N ASN A 198 1.33 -18.05 -3.66
CA ASN A 198 2.56 -18.12 -2.87
C ASN A 198 2.95 -19.55 -2.47
N LYS A 199 1.97 -20.39 -2.13
CA LYS A 199 2.20 -21.81 -1.86
C LYS A 199 2.82 -22.50 -3.06
N LYS A 200 2.35 -22.26 -4.28
CA LYS A 200 2.92 -22.86 -5.51
C LYS A 200 4.39 -22.49 -5.73
N HIS A 201 4.78 -21.27 -5.36
CA HIS A 201 6.18 -20.80 -5.43
C HIS A 201 7.05 -21.41 -4.34
N ILE A 202 6.54 -21.53 -3.11
CA ILE A 202 7.31 -22.01 -1.96
C ILE A 202 7.41 -23.54 -1.95
N ASP A 203 6.37 -24.25 -2.38
CA ASP A 203 6.29 -25.71 -2.29
C ASP A 203 7.50 -26.45 -2.89
N PRO A 204 7.95 -26.16 -4.13
CA PRO A 204 9.11 -26.86 -4.69
C PRO A 204 10.45 -26.50 -4.02
N LEU A 205 10.51 -25.39 -3.28
CA LEU A 205 11.74 -24.82 -2.73
C LEU A 205 11.89 -25.02 -1.22
N ALA A 206 10.81 -25.36 -0.50
CA ALA A 206 10.80 -25.42 0.95
C ALA A 206 11.22 -26.81 1.48
N PRO A 207 12.34 -26.91 2.23
CA PRO A 207 12.68 -28.12 2.97
C PRO A 207 11.58 -28.52 3.96
N ARG A 208 11.28 -29.81 4.06
CA ARG A 208 10.26 -30.35 4.96
C ARG A 208 10.87 -30.72 6.30
N HIS A 209 10.36 -30.10 7.34
CA HIS A 209 10.71 -30.36 8.72
C HIS A 209 9.47 -30.82 9.49
N THR A 210 9.71 -31.53 10.59
CA THR A 210 8.65 -31.94 11.52
C THR A 210 8.73 -31.02 12.73
N ALA A 211 7.60 -30.45 13.11
CA ALA A 211 7.47 -29.64 14.31
C ALA A 211 6.12 -29.94 14.94
N VAL A 212 6.09 -29.95 16.27
CA VAL A 212 4.86 -30.09 17.06
C VAL A 212 4.69 -28.80 17.85
N THR A 213 3.45 -28.31 17.93
CA THR A 213 3.20 -27.07 18.67
C THR A 213 3.29 -27.33 20.18
N LYS A 214 3.94 -26.42 20.90
CA LYS A 214 4.13 -26.56 22.35
C LYS A 214 2.80 -26.71 23.11
N ASN A 215 1.76 -25.99 22.66
CA ASN A 215 0.45 -25.94 23.31
C ASN A 215 -0.49 -27.09 22.93
N GLY A 216 0.03 -28.13 22.29
CA GLY A 216 -0.74 -29.33 21.88
C GLY A 216 0.16 -30.55 21.80
N ILE A 217 1.13 -30.66 22.71
CA ILE A 217 2.08 -31.76 22.70
C ILE A 217 1.54 -32.96 23.49
N GLY A 218 1.38 -34.09 22.80
CA GLY A 218 1.22 -35.40 23.41
C GLY A 218 2.57 -36.07 23.57
N GLU A 219 2.94 -36.44 24.79
CA GLU A 219 4.11 -37.29 25.02
C GLU A 219 3.70 -38.76 24.88
N VAL A 220 4.40 -39.49 24.01
CA VAL A 220 4.21 -40.93 23.82
C VAL A 220 5.51 -41.67 24.11
N ILE A 221 5.38 -42.73 24.89
CA ILE A 221 6.47 -43.65 25.22
C ILE A 221 6.19 -44.99 24.54
N ILE A 222 7.01 -45.33 23.56
CA ILE A 222 6.92 -46.60 22.83
C ILE A 222 7.44 -47.72 23.73
N LYS A 223 6.55 -48.65 24.14
CA LYS A 223 6.86 -49.72 25.10
C LYS A 223 7.61 -50.90 24.48
N SER A 224 7.34 -51.24 23.21
CA SER A 224 7.90 -52.40 22.52
C SER A 224 8.30 -52.08 21.08
N GLY A 225 9.15 -52.91 20.45
CA GLY A 225 9.47 -52.81 19.01
C GLY A 225 10.63 -51.88 18.63
N LEU A 226 11.00 -50.88 19.45
CA LEU A 226 12.21 -50.08 19.23
C LEU A 226 13.42 -50.60 20.02
N GLY A 227 14.52 -50.87 19.31
CA GLY A 227 15.83 -51.17 19.89
C GLY A 227 16.52 -49.94 20.51
N MET A 228 17.85 -49.82 20.37
CA MET A 228 18.56 -48.58 20.74
C MET A 228 18.15 -47.42 19.82
N ALA A 229 18.20 -46.19 20.34
CA ALA A 229 17.93 -44.99 19.54
C ALA A 229 18.90 -44.94 18.35
N TYR A 230 18.37 -44.60 17.17
CA TYR A 230 19.15 -44.60 15.94
C TYR A 230 18.76 -43.40 15.06
N THR A 231 19.57 -43.15 14.04
CA THR A 231 19.39 -42.00 13.13
C THR A 231 19.34 -42.49 11.70
N GLU A 232 18.40 -41.95 10.92
CA GLU A 232 18.33 -42.17 9.47
C GLU A 232 18.44 -40.86 8.71
N ASP A 233 19.07 -40.92 7.53
CA ASP A 233 19.03 -39.83 6.57
C ASP A 233 17.75 -39.94 5.72
N LYS A 234 16.97 -38.86 5.70
CA LYS A 234 15.74 -38.72 4.89
C LYS A 234 15.87 -37.51 3.97
N PRO A 235 15.28 -37.54 2.77
CA PRO A 235 15.24 -36.36 1.92
C PRO A 235 14.49 -35.21 2.62
N LYS A 236 15.01 -33.99 2.49
CA LYS A 236 14.29 -32.78 2.92
C LYS A 236 13.07 -32.53 2.04
N HIS A 237 13.07 -32.96 0.78
CA HIS A 237 11.93 -32.82 -0.10
C HIS A 237 11.86 -34.00 -1.08
N ASN A 238 10.75 -34.74 -1.08
CA ASN A 238 10.63 -35.98 -1.87
C ASN A 238 10.78 -35.75 -3.39
N LYS A 239 10.39 -34.57 -3.88
CA LYS A 239 10.43 -34.22 -5.31
C LYS A 239 11.59 -33.29 -5.69
N ASN A 240 12.41 -32.86 -4.73
CA ASN A 240 13.51 -31.93 -4.99
C ASN A 240 14.78 -32.41 -4.24
N PRO A 241 15.62 -33.24 -4.88
CA PRO A 241 16.85 -33.77 -4.29
C PRO A 241 17.88 -32.68 -3.95
N GLU A 242 17.88 -31.53 -4.65
CA GLU A 242 18.87 -30.46 -4.44
C GLU A 242 18.77 -29.82 -3.06
N LEU A 243 17.61 -29.90 -2.41
CA LEU A 243 17.42 -29.42 -1.04
C LEU A 243 18.13 -30.29 0.00
N GLY A 244 18.68 -31.43 -0.42
CA GLY A 244 19.50 -32.32 0.37
C GLY A 244 18.72 -33.21 1.34
N ILE A 245 19.43 -33.71 2.35
CA ILE A 245 18.92 -34.65 3.33
C ILE A 245 18.84 -34.01 4.73
N LYS A 246 18.04 -34.63 5.60
CA LYS A 246 17.95 -34.34 7.04
C LYS A 246 18.14 -35.64 7.81
N LYS A 247 18.78 -35.55 8.97
CA LYS A 247 18.85 -36.63 9.95
C LYS A 247 17.56 -36.67 10.76
N VAL A 248 16.93 -37.83 10.83
CA VAL A 248 15.76 -38.10 11.66
C VAL A 248 16.20 -39.05 12.75
N VAL A 249 16.03 -38.63 14.00
CA VAL A 249 16.37 -39.43 15.18
C VAL A 249 15.13 -40.17 15.65
N TYR A 250 15.26 -41.48 15.81
CA TYR A 250 14.22 -42.36 16.32
C TYR A 250 14.59 -42.76 17.75
N GLY A 251 13.63 -42.61 18.66
CA GLY A 251 13.80 -42.93 20.08
C GLY A 251 12.47 -43.34 20.70
N LYS A 252 12.52 -43.91 21.91
CA LYS A 252 11.33 -44.41 22.61
C LYS A 252 10.38 -43.31 23.07
N LYS A 253 10.91 -42.12 23.34
CA LYS A 253 10.14 -40.96 23.79
C LYS A 253 10.00 -40.00 22.62
N ILE A 254 8.76 -39.80 22.18
CA ILE A 254 8.43 -38.91 21.08
C ILE A 254 7.35 -37.92 21.49
N TRP A 255 7.30 -36.83 20.73
CA TRP A 255 6.23 -35.85 20.81
C TRP A 255 5.40 -35.90 19.55
N ILE A 256 4.10 -35.91 19.73
CA ILE A 256 3.11 -35.88 18.65
C ILE A 256 2.08 -34.80 18.94
N ASP A 257 1.31 -34.43 17.92
CA ASP A 257 0.18 -33.54 18.12
C ASP A 257 -0.87 -34.20 19.05
N GLN A 258 -1.53 -33.42 19.89
CA GLN A 258 -2.48 -33.92 20.86
C GLN A 258 -3.68 -34.61 20.20
N GLU A 259 -4.15 -34.13 19.05
CA GLU A 259 -5.26 -34.77 18.34
C GLU A 259 -4.83 -36.11 17.74
N ASP A 260 -3.59 -36.18 17.22
CA ASP A 260 -3.00 -37.44 16.77
C ASP A 260 -2.85 -38.41 17.95
N ALA A 261 -2.43 -37.94 19.13
CA ALA A 261 -2.30 -38.76 20.33
C ALA A 261 -3.63 -39.36 20.80
N LYS A 262 -4.72 -38.58 20.74
CA LYS A 262 -6.07 -39.06 21.08
C LYS A 262 -6.58 -40.13 20.12
N SER A 263 -6.10 -40.11 18.87
CA SER A 263 -6.46 -41.10 17.85
C SER A 263 -5.75 -42.44 18.03
N LEU A 264 -4.68 -42.49 18.83
CA LEU A 264 -3.98 -43.74 19.11
C LEU A 264 -4.84 -44.68 19.97
N PRO A 265 -4.86 -45.99 19.67
CA PRO A 265 -5.47 -46.98 20.54
C PRO A 265 -4.76 -46.98 21.91
N LYS A 266 -5.51 -47.18 22.99
CA LYS A 266 -4.92 -47.32 24.34
C LYS A 266 -4.23 -48.68 24.45
N ASP A 267 -3.00 -48.68 24.95
CA ASP A 267 -2.20 -49.84 25.36
C ASP A 267 -1.40 -50.62 24.29
N GLU A 268 -1.06 -50.01 23.15
CA GLU A 268 -0.03 -50.51 22.21
C GLU A 268 1.24 -49.63 22.18
#